data_AF-A0A0K9FEI7-F1
#
_entry.id   AF-A0A0K9FEI7-F1
#
_cell.length_a   1.000
_cell.length_b   1.000
_cell.length_c   1.000
_cell.angle_alpha   90.00
_cell.angle_beta   90.00
_cell.angle_gamma   90.00
#
_symmetry.space_group_name_H-M   'P 1'
#
loop_
_entity.id
_entity.type
_entity.pdbx_description
1 polymer ?
#
loop_
_entity_poly.entity_id
_entity_poly.type
_entity_poly.pdbx_seq_one_letter_code
_entity_poly.pdbx_strand_id
1 'polypeptide(L)'
;MLNTSLKRVITLTVVALIIFLSLFLIMNINNPIPEVHVDANEITFETPEELDAAADLIIIASPSKKFMDREHQVTFFDDGTIQDYYTLTEVQVDKVDKVDKAPNNFKIILSV
;
A
#
# COMPACT_ATOMS: atom_id res chain seq x y z
N MET A 1 59.69 -22.18 6.52
CA MET A 1 59.29 -20.82 6.12
C MET A 1 58.82 -20.85 4.67
N LEU A 2 57.64 -20.30 4.36
CA LEU A 2 57.17 -20.20 2.98
C LEU A 2 58.09 -19.29 2.13
N ASN A 3 58.37 -19.68 0.89
CA ASN A 3 59.11 -18.88 -0.09
C ASN A 3 58.39 -17.54 -0.33
N THR A 4 59.14 -16.44 -0.41
CA THR A 4 58.65 -15.08 -0.67
C THR A 4 57.79 -14.97 -1.94
N SER A 5 58.10 -15.74 -2.98
CA SER A 5 57.27 -15.79 -4.20
C SER A 5 55.92 -16.46 -3.95
N LEU A 6 55.90 -17.55 -3.17
CA LEU A 6 54.69 -18.29 -2.84
C LEU A 6 53.75 -17.47 -1.94
N LYS A 7 54.30 -16.68 -1.00
CA LYS A 7 53.51 -15.73 -0.19
C LYS A 7 52.82 -14.68 -1.06
N ARG A 8 53.52 -14.12 -2.06
CA ARG A 8 52.95 -13.15 -3.01
C ARG A 8 51.81 -13.74 -3.83
N VAL A 9 51.95 -14.98 -4.31
CA VAL A 9 50.88 -15.67 -5.05
C VAL A 9 49.65 -15.89 -4.18
N ILE A 10 49.83 -16.32 -2.93
CA ILE A 10 48.72 -16.48 -1.98
C ILE A 10 48.05 -15.14 -1.69
N THR A 11 48.81 -14.07 -1.50
CA THR A 11 48.23 -12.74 -1.27
C THR A 11 47.42 -12.26 -2.47
N LEU A 12 47.94 -12.42 -3.70
CA LEU A 12 47.24 -12.01 -4.92
C LEU A 12 45.95 -12.81 -5.16
N THR A 13 45.98 -14.11 -4.89
CA THR A 13 44.80 -14.98 -5.04
C THR A 13 43.71 -14.63 -4.03
N VAL A 14 44.05 -14.35 -2.78
CA VAL A 14 43.09 -13.91 -1.76
C VAL A 14 42.47 -12.56 -2.13
N VAL A 15 43.28 -11.60 -2.61
CA VAL A 15 42.77 -10.29 -3.06
C VAL A 15 41.81 -10.46 -4.24
N ALA A 16 42.16 -11.29 -5.23
CA ALA A 16 41.28 -11.57 -6.37
C ALA A 16 39.95 -12.21 -5.94
N LEU A 17 39.98 -13.12 -4.96
CA LEU A 17 38.78 -13.78 -4.44
C LEU A 17 37.84 -12.78 -3.74
N ILE A 18 38.39 -11.85 -2.96
CA ILE A 18 37.60 -10.81 -2.28
C ILE A 18 36.92 -9.89 -3.30
N ILE A 19 37.64 -9.50 -4.37
CA ILE A 19 37.09 -8.67 -5.45
C ILE A 19 35.98 -9.44 -6.19
N PHE A 20 36.17 -10.72 -6.45
CA PHE A 20 35.16 -11.54 -7.10
C PHE A 20 33.89 -11.67 -6.24
N LEU A 21 34.05 -11.91 -4.95
CA LEU A 21 32.93 -12.04 -4.01
C LEU A 21 32.15 -10.73 -3.87
N SER A 22 32.84 -9.58 -3.81
CA SER A 22 32.17 -8.28 -3.73
C SER A 22 31.38 -7.96 -4.99
N LEU A 23 31.94 -8.23 -6.18
CA LEU A 23 31.22 -8.08 -7.45
C LEU A 23 29.99 -8.99 -7.54
N PHE A 24 30.11 -10.24 -7.10
CA PHE A 24 29.01 -11.19 -7.05
C PHE A 24 27.87 -10.71 -6.14
N LEU A 25 28.20 -10.14 -4.97
CA LEU A 25 27.20 -9.57 -4.07
C LEU A 25 26.50 -8.35 -4.67
N ILE A 26 27.22 -7.45 -5.34
CA ILE A 26 26.63 -6.27 -6.00
C ILE A 26 25.61 -6.68 -7.07
N MET A 27 25.90 -7.72 -7.84
CA MET A 27 24.96 -8.23 -8.85
C MET A 27 23.63 -8.73 -8.24
N ASN A 28 23.66 -9.28 -7.02
CA ASN A 28 22.46 -9.82 -6.36
C ASN A 28 21.59 -8.75 -5.66
N ILE A 29 22.12 -7.55 -5.44
CA ILE A 29 21.37 -6.42 -4.83
C ILE A 29 20.47 -5.74 -5.86
N ASN A 30 20.82 -5.82 -7.15
CA ASN A 30 20.12 -5.12 -8.23
C ASN A 30 18.89 -5.88 -8.76
N ASN A 31 18.27 -6.76 -7.95
CA ASN A 31 16.98 -7.29 -8.34
C ASN A 31 15.98 -6.12 -8.37
N PRO A 32 15.44 -5.75 -9.54
CA PRO A 32 14.47 -4.67 -9.61
C PRO A 32 13.29 -5.06 -8.72
N ILE A 33 12.91 -4.16 -7.81
CA ILE A 33 11.67 -4.31 -7.07
C ILE A 33 10.56 -4.47 -8.13
N PRO A 34 9.76 -5.53 -8.09
CA PRO A 34 8.65 -5.69 -9.02
C PRO A 34 7.75 -4.46 -8.93
N GLU A 35 7.74 -3.65 -9.97
CA GLU A 35 6.87 -2.50 -10.07
C GLU A 35 5.49 -2.99 -10.49
N VAL A 36 4.53 -2.94 -9.57
CA VAL A 36 3.14 -3.29 -9.85
C VAL A 36 2.39 -2.01 -10.17
N HIS A 37 2.05 -1.82 -11.44
CA HIS A 37 1.13 -0.77 -11.85
C HIS A 37 -0.29 -1.22 -11.57
N VAL A 38 -0.92 -0.63 -10.56
CA VAL A 38 -2.34 -0.80 -10.27
C VAL A 38 -3.03 0.48 -10.70
N ASP A 39 -3.62 0.48 -11.91
CA ASP A 39 -4.48 1.58 -12.31
C ASP A 39 -5.75 1.52 -11.45
N ALA A 40 -5.99 2.57 -10.66
CA ALA A 40 -7.21 2.67 -9.89
C ALA A 40 -8.37 2.96 -10.84
N ASN A 41 -9.43 2.14 -10.77
CA ASN A 41 -10.68 2.46 -11.44
C ASN A 41 -11.40 3.54 -10.62
N GLU A 42 -11.61 4.71 -11.21
CA GLU A 42 -12.46 5.75 -10.63
C GLU A 42 -13.80 5.83 -11.36
N ILE A 43 -14.86 6.17 -10.61
CA ILE A 43 -16.15 6.56 -11.18
C ILE A 43 -16.27 8.07 -10.96
N THR A 44 -16.29 8.81 -12.06
CA THR A 44 -16.36 10.27 -12.06
C THR A 44 -17.73 10.72 -12.55
N PHE A 45 -18.28 11.75 -11.92
CA PHE A 45 -19.54 12.38 -12.32
C PHE A 45 -19.27 13.84 -12.62
N GLU A 46 -19.73 14.33 -13.77
CA GLU A 46 -19.47 15.70 -14.22
C GLU A 46 -20.46 16.69 -13.59
N THR A 47 -21.62 16.18 -13.16
CA THR A 47 -22.70 16.98 -12.58
C THR A 47 -23.22 16.41 -11.26
N PRO A 48 -23.72 17.26 -10.35
CA PRO A 48 -24.38 16.80 -9.13
C PRO A 48 -25.59 15.89 -9.39
N GLU A 49 -26.32 16.11 -10.48
CA GLU A 49 -27.50 15.33 -10.85
C GLU A 49 -27.15 13.88 -11.24
N GLU A 50 -26.02 13.69 -11.92
CA GLU A 50 -25.50 12.36 -12.25
C GLU A 50 -25.09 11.58 -11.00
N LEU A 51 -24.43 12.27 -10.05
CA LEU A 51 -24.07 11.69 -8.75
C LEU A 51 -25.33 11.32 -7.95
N ASP A 52 -26.33 12.21 -7.90
CA ASP A 52 -27.59 11.97 -7.20
C ASP A 52 -28.34 10.75 -7.77
N ALA A 53 -28.36 10.62 -9.10
CA ALA A 53 -28.99 9.49 -9.78
C ALA A 53 -28.26 8.16 -9.50
N ALA A 54 -26.93 8.18 -9.43
CA ALA A 54 -26.11 6.99 -9.20
C ALA A 54 -26.00 6.58 -7.72
N ALA A 55 -26.26 7.49 -6.78
CA ALA A 55 -26.12 7.22 -5.36
C ALA A 55 -27.28 6.36 -4.80
N ASP A 56 -26.95 5.26 -4.12
CA ASP A 56 -27.94 4.44 -3.38
C ASP A 56 -28.37 5.07 -2.04
N LEU A 57 -27.54 5.97 -1.49
CA LEU A 57 -27.71 6.63 -0.20
C LEU A 57 -27.07 8.02 -0.22
N ILE A 58 -27.84 9.05 0.18
CA ILE A 58 -27.33 10.41 0.38
C ILE A 58 -27.72 10.86 1.77
N ILE A 59 -26.72 11.26 2.57
CA ILE A 59 -26.91 11.71 3.94
C ILE A 59 -26.10 12.98 4.19
N ILE A 60 -26.61 13.80 5.11
CA ILE A 60 -25.86 14.87 5.75
C ILE A 60 -25.45 14.32 7.11
N ALA A 61 -24.15 14.18 7.32
CA ALA A 61 -23.62 13.58 8.54
C ALA A 61 -22.28 14.21 8.94
N SER A 62 -22.01 14.19 10.24
CA SER A 62 -20.76 14.67 10.83
C SER A 62 -19.98 13.50 11.45
N PRO A 63 -18.66 13.42 11.26
CA PRO A 63 -17.87 12.36 11.88
C PRO A 63 -17.83 12.53 13.40
N SER A 64 -18.10 11.45 14.13
CA SER A 64 -18.06 11.43 15.60
C SER A 64 -16.64 11.60 16.16
N LYS A 65 -15.61 11.28 15.37
CA LYS A 65 -14.19 11.31 15.76
C LYS A 65 -13.35 12.09 14.76
N LYS A 66 -12.30 12.75 15.28
CA LYS A 66 -11.27 13.38 14.45
C LYS A 66 -10.54 12.32 13.64
N PHE A 67 -10.00 12.71 12.49
CA PHE A 67 -9.33 11.78 11.57
C PHE A 67 -8.24 10.94 12.24
N MET A 68 -7.39 11.58 13.06
CA MET A 68 -6.26 10.91 13.74
C MET A 68 -6.70 9.90 14.81
N ASP A 69 -7.97 9.96 15.25
CA ASP A 69 -8.51 9.09 16.29
C ASP A 69 -9.37 7.94 15.69
N ARG A 70 -9.39 7.83 14.36
CA ARG A 70 -10.15 6.79 13.64
C ARG A 70 -9.36 5.49 13.62
N GLU A 71 -10.08 4.38 13.61
CA GLU A 71 -9.47 3.06 13.48
C GLU A 71 -8.99 2.87 12.04
N HIS A 72 -7.68 2.72 11.89
CA HIS A 72 -7.04 2.38 10.62
C HIS A 72 -7.13 0.87 10.41
N GLN A 73 -7.66 0.48 9.25
CA GLN A 73 -7.68 -0.91 8.82
C GLN A 73 -6.75 -1.11 7.65
N VAL A 74 -5.94 -2.16 7.76
CA VAL A 74 -5.07 -2.63 6.68
C VAL A 74 -5.41 -4.08 6.43
N THR A 75 -5.81 -4.41 5.21
CA THR A 75 -6.00 -5.79 4.78
C THR A 75 -4.78 -6.21 3.97
N PHE A 76 -4.42 -7.48 4.05
CA PHE A 76 -3.27 -8.04 3.35
C PHE A 76 -3.70 -9.25 2.55
N PHE A 77 -3.08 -9.45 1.39
CA PHE A 77 -3.13 -10.71 0.66
C PHE A 77 -2.37 -11.80 1.43
N ASP A 78 -2.55 -13.06 1.03
CA ASP A 78 -1.92 -14.21 1.68
C ASP A 78 -0.38 -14.18 1.66
N ASP A 79 0.21 -13.41 0.74
CA ASP A 79 1.67 -13.20 0.61
C ASP A 79 2.20 -12.06 1.49
N GLY A 80 1.32 -11.37 2.25
CA GLY A 80 1.66 -10.23 3.09
C GLY A 80 1.69 -8.89 2.36
N THR A 81 1.33 -8.83 1.07
CA THR A 81 1.18 -7.58 0.32
C THR A 81 -0.07 -6.84 0.78
N ILE A 82 0.00 -5.51 0.90
CA ILE A 82 -1.16 -4.68 1.28
C ILE A 82 -2.23 -4.78 0.19
N GLN A 83 -3.45 -5.13 0.59
CA GLN A 83 -4.62 -5.20 -0.27
C GLN A 83 -5.43 -3.90 -0.20
N ASP A 84 -5.92 -3.52 0.98
CA ASP A 84 -6.65 -2.27 1.20
C ASP A 84 -6.14 -1.53 2.43
N TYR A 85 -6.26 -0.21 2.38
CA TYR A 85 -6.01 0.69 3.50
C TYR A 85 -7.17 1.67 3.62
N TYR A 86 -7.90 1.64 4.73
CA TYR A 86 -9.06 2.52 4.94
C TYR A 86 -9.28 2.85 6.41
N THR A 87 -10.13 3.85 6.66
CA THR A 87 -10.51 4.26 8.01
C THR A 87 -11.98 4.01 8.26
N LEU A 88 -12.28 3.52 9.46
CA LEU A 88 -13.65 3.35 9.93
C LEU A 88 -13.99 4.48 10.90
N THR A 89 -15.14 5.13 10.68
CA THR A 89 -15.65 6.13 11.61
C THR A 89 -17.15 5.96 11.79
N GLU A 90 -17.60 6.14 13.02
CA GLU A 90 -19.02 6.39 13.27
C GLU A 90 -19.34 7.82 12.85
N VAL A 91 -20.53 8.01 12.29
CA VAL A 91 -21.04 9.32 11.92
C VAL A 91 -22.34 9.59 12.65
N GLN A 92 -22.56 10.84 13.01
CA GLN A 92 -23.85 11.33 13.46
C GLN A 92 -24.62 11.80 12.23
N VAL A 93 -25.74 11.15 11.94
CA VAL A 93 -26.59 11.50 10.80
C VAL A 93 -27.54 12.62 11.22
N ASP A 94 -27.41 13.76 10.55
CA ASP A 94 -28.27 14.92 10.77
C ASP A 94 -29.52 14.84 9.89
N LYS A 95 -29.34 14.38 8.65
CA LYS A 95 -30.42 14.24 7.67
C LYS A 95 -30.13 13.11 6.70
N VAL A 96 -31.19 12.43 6.26
CA VAL A 96 -31.16 11.47 5.17
C VAL A 96 -31.93 12.09 4.00
N ASP A 97 -31.25 12.32 2.88
CA ASP A 97 -31.81 12.95 1.68
C ASP A 97 -32.30 11.92 0.66
N LYS A 98 -31.62 10.77 0.53
CA LYS A 98 -32.02 9.68 -0.37
C LYS A 98 -31.69 8.32 0.22
N VAL A 99 -32.62 7.36 0.08
CA VAL A 99 -32.40 5.94 0.37
C VAL A 99 -33.14 5.12 -0.67
N ASP A 100 -32.41 4.52 -1.60
CA ASP A 100 -33.00 3.57 -2.56
C ASP A 100 -32.92 2.13 -2.04
N LYS A 101 -31.79 1.74 -1.42
CA LYS A 101 -31.53 0.35 -0.96
C LYS A 101 -30.76 0.23 0.36
N ALA A 102 -30.81 1.21 1.25
CA ALA A 102 -30.02 1.12 2.48
C ALA A 102 -30.60 0.05 3.44
N PRO A 103 -29.79 -0.90 3.94
CA PRO A 103 -30.18 -1.74 5.06
C PRO A 103 -30.33 -0.90 6.34
N ASN A 104 -31.19 -1.30 7.27
CA ASN A 104 -31.53 -0.55 8.50
C ASN A 104 -30.32 -0.21 9.42
N ASN A 105 -29.13 -0.78 9.18
CA ASN A 105 -27.86 -0.46 9.84
C ASN A 105 -26.73 -0.45 8.79
N PHE A 106 -26.06 0.69 8.58
CA PHE A 106 -24.88 0.80 7.70
C PHE A 106 -23.69 1.44 8.43
N LYS A 107 -22.49 0.93 8.17
CA LYS A 107 -21.21 1.49 8.65
C LYS A 107 -20.53 2.18 7.48
N ILE A 108 -20.17 3.45 7.63
CA ILE A 108 -19.52 4.22 6.57
C ILE A 108 -18.03 3.93 6.62
N ILE A 109 -17.51 3.45 5.48
CA ILE A 109 -16.10 3.16 5.27
C ILE A 109 -15.53 4.30 4.43
N LEU A 110 -14.55 5.02 4.96
CA LEU A 110 -13.85 6.07 4.22
C LEU A 110 -12.45 5.53 3.87
N SER A 111 -12.26 5.15 2.61
CA SER A 111 -10.93 4.87 2.05
C SER A 111 -10.29 6.20 1.65
N VAL A 112 -9.05 6.42 2.09
CA VAL A 112 -8.23 7.60 1.73
C VAL A 112 -7.07 7.13 0.87
#